data_AF-A0A6G1RZ90-F1
#
_entry.id   AF-A0A6G1RZ90-F1
#
_cell.length_a   1.000
_cell.length_b   1.000
_cell.length_c   1.000
_cell.angle_alpha   90.00
_cell.angle_beta   90.00
_cell.angle_gamma   90.00
#
_symmetry.space_group_name_H-M   'P 1'
#
loop_
_entity.id
_entity.type
_entity.pdbx_description
1 polymer ?
#
loop_
_entity_poly.entity_id
_entity_poly.type
_entity_poly.pdbx_seq_one_letter_code
_entity_poly.pdbx_strand_id
1 'polypeptide(L)'
;MTFIAGVYQVAMGFFQVGFVSVYLSDSLLSGFVTGASFTILTSQAKYLLGLDIPRSSGIGSLIATWINIFRNIHKTNICDLITSFLCLLVLIPTKELNEHFKSRLKAPIPVELVVIVAATLASHFGKLRETYGSSVAGHIPTGFLPPRPPDWNLIPNVALDAIPIAIIGFAITVSLSEMFAKKHGYTVKANQEMYAIGFCNIIPSFFHCFTTSAALAKTLVKESTGCRTQMSGMVTSLVILLVLLVIAPLFYSLQKCVLAVITIVNLRGALRKFKDLPKMWRLSRVDTVIWLVTMAASALISTEIGLLVGVCFSMLCVIFRTQRPEAPLLGWVAESETYESLSAYKNLQTKPGIVVFRFEAPLYYINKECFKSALYKQTGVNPVWVKAAKKKAAKRILREKEEDSAGNQTGISMDFVSEPLEFHTIVIDCCAVQFLDTAGIRTL
;
A
#
# COMPACT_ATOMS: atom_id res chain seq x y z
N MET A 1 10.57 -20.87 -9.64
CA MET A 1 9.76 -19.74 -9.13
C MET A 1 9.18 -19.99 -7.76
N THR A 2 8.13 -20.81 -7.63
CA THR A 2 7.41 -20.99 -6.35
C THR A 2 8.28 -21.51 -5.21
N PHE A 3 9.17 -22.47 -5.49
CA PHE A 3 10.16 -22.94 -4.52
C PHE A 3 11.02 -21.80 -3.96
N ILE A 4 11.62 -20.99 -4.83
CA ILE A 4 12.51 -19.87 -4.44
C ILE A 4 11.75 -18.78 -3.69
N ALA A 5 10.53 -18.44 -4.11
CA ALA A 5 9.69 -17.49 -3.38
C ALA A 5 9.41 -17.98 -1.94
N GLY A 6 9.14 -19.28 -1.77
CA GLY A 6 8.97 -19.90 -0.45
C GLY A 6 10.27 -19.91 0.37
N VAL A 7 11.42 -20.20 -0.24
CA VAL A 7 12.73 -20.13 0.43
C VAL A 7 13.01 -18.69 0.91
N TYR A 8 12.74 -17.68 0.09
CA TYR A 8 12.88 -16.29 0.53
C TYR A 8 11.93 -15.93 1.66
N GLN A 9 10.69 -16.41 1.66
CA GLN A 9 9.76 -16.22 2.77
C GLN A 9 10.31 -16.86 4.06
N VAL A 10 10.81 -18.09 4.01
CA VAL A 10 11.42 -18.73 5.19
C VAL A 10 12.68 -17.99 5.65
N ALA A 11 13.55 -17.56 4.73
CA ALA A 11 14.75 -16.80 5.04
C ALA A 11 14.42 -15.44 5.67
N MET A 12 13.44 -14.71 5.12
CA MET A 12 12.93 -13.47 5.73
C MET A 12 12.33 -13.73 7.12
N GLY A 13 11.67 -14.87 7.32
CA GLY A 13 11.20 -15.36 8.63
C GLY A 13 12.34 -15.52 9.63
N PHE A 14 13.43 -16.13 9.19
CA PHE A 14 14.64 -16.35 9.99
C PHE A 14 15.31 -15.05 10.41
N PHE A 15 15.45 -14.10 9.48
CA PHE A 15 15.96 -12.76 9.76
C PHE A 15 14.96 -11.82 10.45
N GLN A 16 13.80 -12.33 10.86
CA GLN A 16 12.73 -11.58 11.54
C GLN A 16 12.26 -10.33 10.77
N VAL A 17 12.27 -10.39 9.44
CA VAL A 17 11.88 -9.29 8.53
C VAL A 17 10.37 -9.01 8.57
N GLY A 18 9.59 -9.74 9.39
CA GLY A 18 8.15 -9.55 9.53
C GLY A 18 7.75 -8.14 9.98
N PHE A 19 8.68 -7.36 10.55
CA PHE A 19 8.47 -5.94 10.85
C PHE A 19 8.11 -5.10 9.62
N VAL A 20 8.45 -5.57 8.40
CA VAL A 20 8.08 -4.92 7.15
C VAL A 20 6.56 -4.77 6.99
N SER A 21 5.76 -5.63 7.62
CA SER A 21 4.29 -5.51 7.59
C SER A 21 3.78 -4.17 8.11
N VAL A 22 4.49 -3.56 9.07
CA VAL A 22 4.14 -2.26 9.66
C VAL A 22 4.21 -1.12 8.64
N TYR A 23 5.04 -1.24 7.61
CA TYR A 23 5.18 -0.22 6.56
C TYR A 23 4.15 -0.35 5.44
N LEU A 24 3.37 -1.44 5.41
CA LEU A 24 2.32 -1.67 4.42
C LEU A 24 1.02 -1.01 4.87
N SER A 25 0.89 0.30 4.64
CA SER A 25 -0.32 1.04 5.00
C SER A 25 -1.57 0.50 4.28
N ASP A 26 -2.74 0.63 4.93
CA ASP A 26 -4.03 0.25 4.35
C ASP A 26 -4.28 0.93 2.98
N SER A 27 -3.85 2.19 2.86
CA SER A 27 -3.96 2.98 1.63
C SER A 27 -3.10 2.42 0.49
N LEU A 28 -1.87 2.02 0.80
CA LEU A 28 -0.98 1.36 -0.15
C LEU A 28 -1.56 0.03 -0.62
N LEU A 29 -1.98 -0.84 0.31
CA LEU A 29 -2.50 -2.16 -0.03
C LEU A 29 -3.80 -2.07 -0.84
N SER A 30 -4.71 -1.17 -0.43
CA SER A 30 -5.93 -0.88 -1.16
C SER A 30 -5.66 -0.38 -2.59
N GLY A 31 -4.67 0.52 -2.75
CA GLY A 31 -4.25 1.04 -4.06
C GLY A 31 -3.67 -0.07 -4.94
N PHE A 32 -2.78 -0.89 -4.38
CA PHE A 32 -2.18 -2.05 -5.05
C PHE A 32 -3.24 -3.05 -5.52
N VAL A 33 -4.14 -3.49 -4.64
CA VAL A 33 -5.21 -4.45 -4.98
C VAL A 33 -6.14 -3.88 -6.06
N THR A 34 -6.43 -2.57 -6.02
CA THR A 34 -7.24 -1.91 -7.04
C THR A 34 -6.53 -1.86 -8.40
N GLY A 35 -5.23 -1.53 -8.41
CA GLY A 35 -4.41 -1.53 -9.63
C GLY A 35 -4.27 -2.93 -10.24
N ALA A 36 -3.96 -3.93 -9.41
CA ALA A 36 -3.91 -5.34 -9.82
C ALA A 36 -5.25 -5.82 -10.41
N SER A 37 -6.36 -5.41 -9.80
CA SER A 37 -7.71 -5.72 -10.30
C SER A 37 -7.96 -5.14 -11.70
N PHE A 38 -7.42 -3.97 -12.01
CA PHE A 38 -7.53 -3.36 -13.34
C PHE A 38 -6.72 -4.12 -14.41
N THR A 39 -5.52 -4.58 -14.05
CA THR A 39 -4.71 -5.47 -14.90
C THR A 39 -5.42 -6.80 -15.16
N ILE A 40 -6.00 -7.41 -14.12
CA ILE A 40 -6.77 -8.66 -14.26
C ILE A 40 -8.00 -8.42 -15.14
N LEU A 41 -8.79 -7.37 -14.88
CA LEU A 41 -9.95 -6.99 -15.70
C LEU A 41 -9.58 -6.88 -17.19
N THR A 42 -8.47 -6.20 -17.48
CA THR A 42 -7.96 -6.03 -18.86
C THR A 42 -7.59 -7.38 -19.48
N SER A 43 -6.94 -8.27 -18.73
CA SER A 43 -6.58 -9.61 -19.22
C SER A 43 -7.78 -10.52 -19.49
N GLN A 44 -8.89 -10.29 -18.77
CA GLN A 44 -10.14 -11.07 -18.88
C GLN A 44 -11.06 -10.54 -19.99
N ALA A 45 -10.96 -9.25 -20.35
CA ALA A 45 -11.82 -8.62 -21.34
C ALA A 45 -11.82 -9.34 -22.70
N LYS A 46 -10.69 -9.90 -23.13
CA LYS A 46 -10.62 -10.66 -24.39
C LYS A 46 -11.48 -11.93 -24.38
N TYR A 47 -11.60 -12.60 -23.24
CA TYR A 47 -12.41 -13.81 -23.12
C TYR A 47 -13.91 -13.51 -23.09
N LEU A 48 -14.32 -12.32 -22.61
CA LEU A 48 -15.72 -11.88 -22.71
C LEU A 48 -16.18 -11.76 -24.16
N LEU A 49 -15.27 -11.34 -25.03
CA LEU A 49 -15.51 -11.13 -26.46
C LEU A 49 -15.17 -12.38 -27.30
N GLY A 50 -14.67 -13.46 -26.68
CA GLY A 50 -14.19 -14.65 -27.40
C GLY A 50 -13.04 -14.36 -28.38
N LEU A 51 -12.20 -13.35 -28.08
CA LEU A 51 -11.10 -12.93 -28.95
C LEU A 51 -9.79 -13.65 -28.62
N ASP A 52 -9.16 -14.22 -29.64
CA ASP A 52 -7.81 -14.76 -29.55
C ASP A 52 -6.76 -13.68 -29.87
N ILE A 53 -6.30 -13.01 -28.81
CA ILE A 53 -5.32 -11.92 -28.88
C ILE A 53 -4.01 -12.37 -28.21
N PRO A 54 -2.84 -12.12 -28.84
CA PRO A 54 -1.54 -12.37 -28.23
C PRO A 54 -1.42 -11.63 -26.90
N ARG A 55 -0.76 -12.25 -25.92
CA ARG A 55 -0.52 -11.61 -24.62
C ARG A 55 0.55 -10.53 -24.79
N SER A 56 0.20 -9.30 -24.44
CA SER A 56 1.17 -8.22 -24.27
C SER A 56 1.78 -8.32 -22.88
N SER A 57 3.11 -8.27 -22.77
CA SER A 57 3.85 -8.23 -21.51
C SER A 57 4.71 -6.97 -21.42
N GLY A 58 5.01 -6.53 -20.19
CA GLY A 58 5.86 -5.38 -19.93
C GLY A 58 5.10 -4.08 -19.63
N ILE A 59 5.86 -2.98 -19.60
CA ILE A 59 5.39 -1.64 -19.27
C ILE A 59 4.37 -1.19 -20.33
N GLY A 60 3.22 -0.67 -19.91
CA GLY A 60 2.15 -0.28 -20.83
C GLY A 60 1.38 -1.46 -21.45
N SER A 61 1.61 -2.70 -21.00
CA SER A 61 0.89 -3.91 -21.46
C SER A 61 -0.63 -3.76 -21.36
N LEU A 62 -1.11 -3.04 -20.35
CA LEU A 62 -2.53 -2.72 -20.18
C LEU A 62 -3.08 -1.93 -21.37
N ILE A 63 -2.43 -0.82 -21.72
CA ILE A 63 -2.84 0.05 -22.84
C ILE A 63 -2.72 -0.72 -24.16
N ALA A 64 -1.61 -1.43 -24.37
CA ALA A 64 -1.40 -2.25 -25.56
C ALA A 64 -2.48 -3.33 -25.72
N THR A 65 -2.92 -3.95 -24.62
CA THR A 65 -3.99 -4.96 -24.64
C THR A 65 -5.32 -4.34 -25.06
N TRP A 66 -5.68 -3.17 -24.52
CA TRP A 66 -6.90 -2.47 -24.94
C TRP A 66 -6.86 -2.03 -26.41
N ILE A 67 -5.74 -1.49 -26.89
CA ILE A 67 -5.55 -1.17 -28.31
C ILE A 67 -5.76 -2.41 -29.18
N ASN A 68 -5.17 -3.54 -28.80
CA ASN A 68 -5.35 -4.81 -29.52
C ASN A 68 -6.78 -5.33 -29.47
N ILE A 69 -7.51 -5.17 -28.36
CA ILE A 69 -8.93 -5.52 -28.25
C ILE A 69 -9.75 -4.67 -29.22
N PHE A 70 -9.61 -3.34 -29.19
CA PHE A 70 -10.36 -2.46 -30.09
C PHE A 70 -10.04 -2.70 -31.56
N ARG A 71 -8.77 -3.00 -31.89
CA ARG A 71 -8.38 -3.34 -33.27
C ARG A 71 -9.02 -4.63 -33.78
N ASN A 72 -9.22 -5.62 -32.90
CA ASN A 72 -9.78 -6.93 -33.26
C ASN A 72 -11.27 -7.08 -32.91
N ILE A 73 -11.95 -5.98 -32.55
CA ILE A 73 -13.35 -6.03 -32.07
C ILE A 73 -14.30 -6.65 -33.10
N HIS A 74 -13.99 -6.54 -34.40
CA HIS A 74 -14.75 -7.13 -35.49
C HIS A 74 -14.68 -8.67 -35.53
N LYS A 75 -13.70 -9.30 -34.86
CA LYS A 75 -13.54 -10.76 -34.78
C LYS A 75 -14.22 -11.39 -33.56
N THR A 76 -15.08 -10.63 -32.89
CA THR A 76 -15.77 -11.06 -31.66
C THR A 76 -16.65 -12.27 -31.92
N ASN A 77 -16.56 -13.28 -31.05
CA ASN A 77 -17.46 -14.42 -31.10
C ASN A 77 -18.80 -14.04 -30.46
N ILE A 78 -19.86 -14.00 -31.27
CA ILE A 78 -21.21 -13.60 -30.83
C ILE A 78 -21.75 -14.55 -29.75
N CYS A 79 -21.45 -15.85 -29.84
CA CYS A 79 -21.88 -16.83 -28.85
C CYS A 79 -21.26 -16.53 -27.47
N ASP A 80 -19.95 -16.30 -27.42
CA ASP A 80 -19.26 -15.98 -26.17
C ASP A 80 -19.70 -14.63 -25.59
N LEU A 81 -19.99 -13.65 -26.45
CA LEU A 81 -20.52 -12.34 -26.05
C LEU A 81 -21.91 -12.46 -25.41
N ILE A 82 -22.83 -13.19 -26.04
CA ILE A 82 -24.19 -13.40 -25.52
C ILE A 82 -24.12 -14.17 -24.19
N THR A 83 -23.34 -15.27 -24.12
CA THR A 83 -23.15 -16.01 -22.87
C THR A 83 -22.60 -15.10 -21.79
N SER A 84 -21.58 -14.27 -22.10
CA SER A 84 -20.99 -13.34 -21.14
C SER A 84 -22.00 -12.33 -20.63
N PHE A 85 -22.80 -11.75 -21.52
CA PHE A 85 -23.84 -10.79 -21.17
C PHE A 85 -24.91 -11.42 -20.27
N LEU A 86 -25.40 -12.61 -20.61
CA LEU A 86 -26.37 -13.34 -19.78
C LEU A 86 -25.79 -13.70 -18.41
N CYS A 87 -24.54 -14.16 -18.35
CA CYS A 87 -23.87 -14.47 -17.09
C CYS A 87 -23.72 -13.22 -16.21
N LEU A 88 -23.37 -12.06 -16.80
CA LEU A 88 -23.30 -10.78 -16.07
C LEU A 88 -24.68 -10.35 -15.55
N LEU A 89 -25.71 -10.47 -16.39
CA LEU A 89 -27.09 -10.12 -16.05
C LEU A 89 -27.63 -10.97 -14.90
N VAL A 90 -27.20 -12.23 -14.79
CA VAL A 90 -27.54 -13.08 -13.66
C VAL A 90 -26.66 -12.79 -12.44
N LEU A 91 -25.33 -12.80 -12.59
CA LEU A 91 -24.39 -12.74 -11.47
C LEU A 91 -24.42 -11.40 -10.71
N ILE A 92 -24.52 -10.26 -11.40
CA ILE A 92 -24.46 -8.95 -10.76
C ILE A 92 -25.68 -8.72 -9.85
N PRO A 93 -26.93 -8.85 -10.34
CA PRO A 93 -28.11 -8.67 -9.49
C PRO A 93 -28.18 -9.69 -8.37
N THR A 94 -27.84 -10.97 -8.62
CA THR A 94 -27.90 -11.97 -7.54
C THR A 94 -26.85 -11.70 -6.47
N LYS A 95 -25.65 -11.18 -6.82
CA LYS A 95 -24.69 -10.73 -5.78
C LYS A 95 -25.20 -9.55 -4.99
N GLU A 96 -25.82 -8.56 -5.63
CA GLU A 96 -26.41 -7.41 -4.91
C GLU A 96 -27.54 -7.87 -3.99
N LEU A 97 -28.39 -8.78 -4.45
CA LEU A 97 -29.45 -9.40 -3.66
C LEU A 97 -28.88 -10.15 -2.47
N ASN A 98 -27.81 -10.94 -2.67
CA ASN A 98 -27.15 -11.69 -1.61
C ASN A 98 -26.50 -10.76 -0.57
N GLU A 99 -25.92 -9.62 -0.99
CA GLU A 99 -25.43 -8.57 -0.07
C GLU A 99 -26.58 -7.92 0.71
N HIS A 100 -27.69 -7.59 0.04
CA HIS A 100 -28.83 -6.91 0.66
C HIS A 100 -29.58 -7.80 1.67
N PHE A 101 -29.79 -9.07 1.31
CA PHE A 101 -30.47 -10.05 2.17
C PHE A 101 -29.53 -10.84 3.07
N LYS A 102 -28.28 -10.39 3.22
CA LYS A 102 -27.27 -11.04 4.07
C LYS A 102 -27.74 -11.23 5.52
N SER A 103 -28.59 -10.33 6.03
CA SER A 103 -29.15 -10.43 7.38
C SER A 103 -30.22 -11.51 7.54
N ARG A 104 -30.84 -11.96 6.43
CA ARG A 104 -31.95 -12.92 6.40
C ARG A 104 -31.51 -14.31 5.94
N LEU A 105 -30.39 -14.42 5.24
CA LEU A 105 -29.85 -15.67 4.72
C LEU A 105 -28.84 -16.28 5.71
N LYS A 106 -29.02 -17.56 6.06
CA LYS A 106 -28.08 -18.30 6.92
C LYS A 106 -26.73 -18.59 6.24
N ALA A 107 -26.70 -18.63 4.91
CA ALA A 107 -25.50 -18.83 4.11
C ALA A 107 -25.64 -18.12 2.76
N PRO A 108 -24.53 -17.61 2.17
CA PRO A 108 -24.56 -17.01 0.84
C PRO A 108 -24.89 -18.06 -0.22
N ILE A 109 -25.77 -17.71 -1.14
CA ILE A 109 -26.14 -18.60 -2.26
C ILE A 109 -24.92 -18.82 -3.18
N PRO A 110 -24.56 -20.06 -3.53
CA PRO A 110 -23.41 -20.37 -4.38
C PRO A 110 -23.73 -20.14 -5.87
N VAL A 111 -24.13 -18.91 -6.23
CA VAL A 111 -24.59 -18.54 -7.59
C VAL A 111 -23.53 -18.83 -8.65
N GLU A 112 -22.25 -18.64 -8.32
CA GLU A 112 -21.12 -18.90 -9.21
C GLU A 112 -21.10 -20.37 -9.68
N LEU A 113 -21.36 -21.32 -8.77
CA LEU A 113 -21.42 -22.75 -9.10
C LEU A 113 -22.63 -23.05 -9.99
N VAL A 114 -23.79 -22.47 -9.68
CA VAL A 114 -25.02 -22.65 -10.48
C VAL A 114 -24.81 -22.16 -11.91
N VAL A 115 -24.19 -20.99 -12.09
CA VAL A 115 -23.89 -20.43 -13.41
C VAL A 115 -22.88 -21.30 -14.16
N ILE A 116 -21.84 -21.81 -13.49
CA ILE A 116 -20.88 -22.74 -14.12
C ILE A 116 -21.60 -23.99 -14.62
N VAL A 117 -22.44 -24.62 -13.79
CA VAL A 117 -23.15 -25.85 -14.16
C VAL A 117 -24.13 -25.57 -15.31
N ALA A 118 -24.96 -24.53 -15.20
CA ALA A 118 -25.93 -24.17 -16.23
C ALA A 118 -25.26 -23.85 -17.57
N ALA A 119 -24.19 -23.05 -17.56
CA ALA A 119 -23.45 -22.71 -18.78
C ALA A 119 -22.72 -23.91 -19.38
N THR A 120 -22.20 -24.81 -18.55
CA THR A 120 -21.56 -26.05 -19.03
C THR A 120 -22.57 -26.97 -19.71
N LEU A 121 -23.76 -27.16 -19.11
CA LEU A 121 -24.83 -27.95 -19.71
C LEU A 121 -25.35 -27.31 -21.01
N ALA A 122 -25.60 -26.00 -21.01
CA ALA A 122 -26.01 -25.27 -22.19
C ALA A 122 -24.97 -25.38 -23.33
N SER A 123 -23.68 -25.29 -23.00
CA SER A 123 -22.59 -25.41 -23.99
C SER A 123 -22.45 -26.84 -24.52
N HIS A 124 -22.65 -27.85 -23.67
CA HIS A 124 -22.59 -29.26 -24.05
C HIS A 124 -23.75 -29.65 -24.98
N PHE A 125 -25.00 -29.37 -24.57
CA PHE A 125 -26.18 -29.71 -25.37
C PHE A 125 -26.34 -28.81 -26.61
N GLY A 126 -25.96 -27.54 -26.50
CA GLY A 126 -25.97 -26.59 -27.61
C GLY A 126 -24.79 -26.73 -28.58
N LYS A 127 -23.84 -27.65 -28.32
CA LYS A 127 -22.62 -27.87 -29.12
C LYS A 127 -21.90 -26.58 -29.51
N LEU A 128 -21.81 -25.62 -28.58
CA LEU A 128 -21.41 -24.24 -28.88
C LEU A 128 -19.97 -24.13 -29.44
N ARG A 129 -19.09 -25.06 -29.09
CA ARG A 129 -17.75 -25.16 -29.67
C ARG A 129 -17.79 -25.51 -31.15
N GLU A 130 -18.57 -26.53 -31.53
CA GLU A 130 -18.61 -27.05 -32.91
C GLU A 130 -19.39 -26.11 -33.83
N THR A 131 -20.51 -25.59 -33.35
CA THR A 131 -21.42 -24.76 -34.16
C THR A 131 -20.96 -23.30 -34.24
N TYR A 132 -20.42 -22.74 -33.16
CA TYR A 132 -20.09 -21.31 -33.07
C TYR A 132 -18.61 -21.03 -32.82
N GLY A 133 -17.74 -22.06 -32.76
CA GLY A 133 -16.31 -21.86 -32.53
C GLY A 133 -15.97 -21.28 -31.15
N SER A 134 -16.85 -21.44 -30.16
CA SER A 134 -16.66 -20.91 -28.80
C SER A 134 -15.42 -21.52 -28.12
N SER A 135 -14.66 -20.69 -27.39
CA SER A 135 -13.48 -21.14 -26.67
C SER A 135 -13.87 -21.84 -25.36
N VAL A 136 -13.75 -23.16 -25.32
CA VAL A 136 -14.03 -23.98 -24.13
C VAL A 136 -12.76 -24.36 -23.35
N ALA A 137 -12.93 -24.79 -22.10
CA ALA A 137 -11.86 -25.25 -21.21
C ALA A 137 -11.07 -26.42 -21.82
N GLY A 138 -11.75 -27.38 -22.43
CA GLY A 138 -11.11 -28.54 -23.06
C GLY A 138 -10.69 -29.61 -22.06
N HIS A 139 -9.73 -30.46 -22.44
CA HIS A 139 -9.30 -31.57 -21.62
C HIS A 139 -8.58 -31.08 -20.36
N ILE A 140 -9.10 -31.43 -19.19
CA ILE A 140 -8.48 -31.17 -17.89
C ILE A 140 -7.83 -32.47 -17.43
N PRO A 141 -6.51 -32.50 -17.16
CA PRO A 141 -5.86 -33.72 -16.69
C PRO A 141 -6.46 -34.17 -15.36
N THR A 142 -6.93 -35.40 -15.30
CA THR A 142 -7.40 -36.05 -14.07
C THR A 142 -6.28 -36.86 -13.44
N GLY A 143 -6.30 -36.96 -12.11
CA GLY A 143 -5.30 -37.68 -11.35
C GLY A 143 -4.12 -36.83 -10.88
N PHE A 144 -3.19 -37.47 -10.16
CA PHE A 144 -2.00 -36.81 -9.64
C PHE A 144 -0.88 -36.83 -10.68
N LEU A 145 -0.22 -35.67 -10.85
CA LEU A 145 1.07 -35.65 -11.50
C LEU A 145 2.14 -36.15 -10.51
N PRO A 146 3.11 -36.95 -10.96
CA PRO A 146 4.20 -37.37 -10.10
C PRO A 146 4.99 -36.15 -9.61
N PRO A 147 5.46 -36.17 -8.35
CA PRO A 147 6.25 -35.07 -7.80
C PRO A 147 7.55 -34.92 -8.60
N ARG A 148 7.93 -33.68 -8.90
CA ARG A 148 9.16 -33.33 -9.62
C ARG A 148 9.92 -32.26 -8.85
N PRO A 149 11.23 -32.44 -8.58
CA PRO A 149 12.02 -31.39 -7.94
C PRO A 149 12.14 -30.16 -8.84
N PRO A 150 12.28 -28.95 -8.26
CA PRO A 150 12.55 -27.75 -9.04
C PRO A 150 13.89 -27.89 -9.78
N ASP A 151 13.93 -27.43 -11.03
CA ASP A 151 15.14 -27.46 -11.83
C ASP A 151 16.15 -26.43 -11.31
N TRP A 152 17.26 -26.92 -10.79
CA TRP A 152 18.31 -26.10 -10.19
C TRP A 152 18.98 -25.16 -11.21
N ASN A 153 19.00 -25.53 -12.49
CA ASN A 153 19.62 -24.71 -13.54
C ASN A 153 18.82 -23.43 -13.84
N LEU A 154 17.51 -23.44 -13.58
CA LEU A 154 16.64 -22.30 -13.82
C LEU A 154 16.59 -21.33 -12.64
N ILE A 155 17.10 -21.71 -11.47
CA ILE A 155 17.03 -20.89 -10.26
C ILE A 155 17.71 -19.52 -10.44
N PRO A 156 18.93 -19.41 -11.00
CA PRO A 156 19.58 -18.11 -11.17
C PRO A 156 18.75 -17.14 -12.03
N ASN A 157 18.05 -17.65 -13.05
CA ASN A 157 17.26 -16.84 -13.97
C ASN A 157 15.98 -16.30 -13.34
N VAL A 158 15.48 -16.96 -12.29
CA VAL A 158 14.19 -16.62 -11.67
C VAL A 158 14.34 -16.10 -10.24
N ALA A 159 15.57 -16.04 -9.73
CA ALA A 159 15.87 -15.62 -8.38
C ALA A 159 15.42 -14.18 -8.11
N LEU A 160 15.73 -13.24 -9.01
CA LEU A 160 15.34 -11.83 -8.82
C LEU A 160 13.83 -11.63 -8.91
N ASP A 161 13.17 -12.27 -9.88
CA ASP A 161 11.72 -12.18 -10.07
C ASP A 161 10.92 -12.83 -8.92
N ALA A 162 11.54 -13.76 -8.17
CA ALA A 162 10.89 -14.40 -7.02
C ALA A 162 10.82 -13.48 -5.78
N ILE A 163 11.65 -12.45 -5.68
CA ILE A 163 11.68 -11.54 -4.51
C ILE A 163 10.38 -10.74 -4.39
N PRO A 164 9.90 -10.02 -5.44
CA PRO A 164 8.61 -9.32 -5.36
C PRO A 164 7.46 -10.27 -5.05
N ILE A 165 7.43 -11.45 -5.65
CA ILE A 165 6.40 -12.46 -5.43
C ILE A 165 6.38 -12.92 -3.95
N ALA A 166 7.55 -13.16 -3.36
CA ALA A 166 7.68 -13.53 -1.95
C ALA A 166 7.14 -12.43 -1.02
N ILE A 167 7.53 -11.18 -1.27
CA ILE A 167 7.10 -10.00 -0.50
C ILE A 167 5.59 -9.77 -0.65
N ILE A 168 5.04 -9.80 -1.87
CA ILE A 168 3.60 -9.65 -2.13
C ILE A 168 2.81 -10.77 -1.46
N GLY A 169 3.26 -12.01 -1.60
CA GLY A 169 2.60 -13.17 -1.00
C GLY A 169 2.52 -13.06 0.52
N PHE A 170 3.61 -12.62 1.16
CA PHE A 170 3.65 -12.35 2.59
C PHE A 170 2.76 -11.15 2.96
N ALA A 171 2.92 -10.01 2.28
CA ALA A 171 2.17 -8.77 2.49
C ALA A 171 0.64 -9.01 2.50
N ILE A 172 0.11 -9.65 1.46
CA ILE A 172 -1.32 -9.94 1.36
C ILE A 172 -1.76 -10.87 2.51
N THR A 173 -0.93 -11.85 2.86
CA THR A 173 -1.24 -12.82 3.91
C THR A 173 -1.28 -12.16 5.28
N VAL A 174 -0.24 -11.42 5.66
CA VAL A 174 -0.16 -10.75 6.97
C VAL A 174 -1.22 -9.66 7.10
N SER A 175 -1.47 -8.85 6.07
CA SER A 175 -2.50 -7.82 6.12
C SER A 175 -3.91 -8.41 6.24
N LEU A 176 -4.19 -9.54 5.58
CA LEU A 176 -5.47 -10.22 5.75
C LEU A 176 -5.61 -10.81 7.15
N SER A 177 -4.54 -11.42 7.67
CA SER A 177 -4.51 -11.95 9.03
C SER A 177 -4.73 -10.84 10.06
N GLU A 178 -4.05 -9.70 9.95
CA GLU A 178 -4.23 -8.52 10.83
C GLU A 178 -5.64 -7.93 10.74
N MET A 179 -6.25 -7.88 9.55
CA MET A 179 -7.63 -7.43 9.38
C MET A 179 -8.62 -8.28 10.22
N PHE A 180 -8.50 -9.61 10.16
CA PHE A 180 -9.36 -10.49 10.95
C PHE A 180 -8.97 -10.52 12.43
N ALA A 181 -7.70 -10.34 12.76
CA ALA A 181 -7.20 -10.20 14.13
C ALA A 181 -7.85 -9.01 14.82
N LYS A 182 -7.86 -7.84 14.16
CA LYS A 182 -8.53 -6.63 14.63
C LYS A 182 -10.04 -6.81 14.74
N LYS A 183 -10.66 -7.52 13.78
CA LYS A 183 -12.11 -7.77 13.77
C LYS A 183 -12.57 -8.68 14.92
N HIS A 184 -11.79 -9.71 15.25
CA HIS A 184 -12.16 -10.72 16.24
C HIS A 184 -11.41 -10.61 17.57
N GLY A 185 -10.55 -9.60 17.73
CA GLY A 185 -9.86 -9.31 18.99
C GLY A 185 -8.73 -10.29 19.34
N TYR A 186 -8.04 -10.86 18.35
CA TYR A 186 -6.85 -11.68 18.56
C TYR A 186 -5.59 -11.01 18.00
N THR A 187 -4.41 -11.54 18.29
CA THR A 187 -3.12 -11.02 17.81
C THR A 187 -2.51 -11.93 16.75
N VAL A 188 -1.77 -11.35 15.81
CA VAL A 188 -1.08 -12.07 14.73
C VAL A 188 0.42 -11.88 14.87
N LYS A 189 1.18 -12.97 14.71
CA LYS A 189 2.64 -12.94 14.71
C LYS A 189 3.14 -12.95 13.26
N ALA A 190 3.57 -11.80 12.75
CA ALA A 190 4.00 -11.64 11.36
C ALA A 190 5.09 -12.65 10.93
N ASN A 191 6.12 -12.87 11.75
CA ASN A 191 7.17 -13.85 11.45
C ASN A 191 6.64 -15.30 11.38
N GLN A 192 5.64 -15.66 12.19
CA GLN A 192 5.02 -16.98 12.13
C GLN A 192 4.25 -17.18 10.82
N GLU A 193 3.49 -16.17 10.40
CA GLU A 193 2.78 -16.17 9.12
C GLU A 193 3.77 -16.26 7.94
N MET A 194 4.93 -15.63 8.07
CA MET A 194 5.99 -15.69 7.06
C MET A 194 6.58 -17.10 6.90
N TYR A 195 6.82 -17.82 7.99
CA TYR A 195 7.19 -19.24 7.92
C TYR A 195 6.07 -20.09 7.32
N ALA A 196 4.83 -19.88 7.77
CA ALA A 196 3.68 -20.66 7.30
C ALA A 196 3.50 -20.53 5.79
N ILE A 197 3.48 -19.31 5.26
CA ILE A 197 3.35 -19.08 3.81
C ILE A 197 4.57 -19.59 3.04
N GLY A 198 5.77 -19.48 3.61
CA GLY A 198 6.99 -20.04 3.03
C GLY A 198 6.90 -21.55 2.82
N PHE A 199 6.49 -22.31 3.84
CA PHE A 199 6.28 -23.76 3.71
C PHE A 199 5.09 -24.10 2.80
N CYS A 200 4.03 -23.28 2.80
CA CYS A 200 2.92 -23.40 1.84
C CYS A 200 3.34 -23.15 0.38
N ASN A 201 4.53 -22.60 0.12
CA ASN A 201 5.07 -22.46 -1.22
C ASN A 201 6.19 -23.48 -1.51
N ILE A 202 7.04 -23.82 -0.54
CA ILE A 202 8.10 -24.82 -0.72
C ILE A 202 7.50 -26.21 -0.99
N ILE A 203 6.60 -26.70 -0.13
CA ILE A 203 6.10 -28.08 -0.23
C ILE A 203 5.31 -28.29 -1.53
N PRO A 204 4.34 -27.43 -1.91
CA PRO A 204 3.58 -27.62 -3.13
C PRO A 204 4.39 -27.41 -4.42
N SER A 205 5.55 -26.76 -4.36
CA SER A 205 6.39 -26.55 -5.55
C SER A 205 6.88 -27.86 -6.19
N PHE A 206 6.98 -28.94 -5.40
CA PHE A 206 7.30 -30.29 -5.89
C PHE A 206 6.12 -30.94 -6.64
N PHE A 207 4.92 -30.39 -6.53
CA PHE A 207 3.68 -30.92 -7.08
C PHE A 207 3.10 -30.01 -8.18
N HIS A 208 3.96 -29.32 -8.93
CA HIS A 208 3.59 -28.44 -10.05
C HIS A 208 2.67 -27.27 -9.65
N CYS A 209 2.70 -26.83 -8.39
CA CYS A 209 1.89 -25.70 -7.93
C CYS A 209 2.57 -24.36 -8.23
N PHE A 210 1.74 -23.35 -8.53
CA PHE A 210 2.16 -21.96 -8.57
C PHE A 210 2.14 -21.33 -7.18
N THR A 211 2.74 -20.16 -7.03
CA THR A 211 2.87 -19.48 -5.73
C THR A 211 1.51 -19.10 -5.18
N THR A 212 1.29 -19.41 -3.91
CA THR A 212 0.04 -19.15 -3.21
C THR A 212 0.17 -17.97 -2.25
N SER A 213 -0.97 -17.34 -1.96
CA SER A 213 -1.13 -16.29 -0.96
C SER A 213 -2.55 -16.36 -0.38
N ALA A 214 -2.82 -15.57 0.65
CA ALA A 214 -4.15 -15.52 1.24
C ALA A 214 -5.22 -14.98 0.26
N ALA A 215 -6.37 -15.65 0.21
CA ALA A 215 -7.46 -15.33 -0.71
C ALA A 215 -8.61 -14.60 0.00
N LEU A 216 -8.62 -13.27 -0.06
CA LEU A 216 -9.61 -12.39 0.61
C LEU A 216 -11.07 -12.85 0.40
N ALA A 217 -11.49 -13.08 -0.84
CA ALA A 217 -12.88 -13.43 -1.15
C ALA A 217 -13.31 -14.76 -0.50
N LYS A 218 -12.44 -15.78 -0.53
CA LYS A 218 -12.72 -17.10 0.05
C LYS A 218 -12.74 -17.03 1.58
N THR A 219 -11.79 -16.31 2.17
CA THR A 219 -11.72 -16.14 3.63
C THR A 219 -12.91 -15.36 4.16
N LEU A 220 -13.35 -14.30 3.45
CA LEU A 220 -14.53 -13.53 3.83
C LEU A 220 -15.82 -14.37 3.80
N VAL A 221 -15.97 -15.26 2.80
CA VAL A 221 -17.09 -16.19 2.78
C VAL A 221 -17.05 -17.13 3.99
N LYS A 222 -15.89 -17.75 4.26
CA LYS A 222 -15.71 -18.63 5.44
C LYS A 222 -16.03 -17.93 6.76
N GLU A 223 -15.55 -16.70 6.94
CA GLU A 223 -15.82 -15.92 8.14
C GLU A 223 -17.30 -15.55 8.25
N SER A 224 -17.91 -15.12 7.13
CA SER A 224 -19.34 -14.75 7.10
C SER A 224 -20.29 -15.92 7.34
N THR A 225 -19.86 -17.16 7.04
CA THR A 225 -20.61 -18.39 7.36
C THR A 225 -20.32 -18.92 8.77
N GLY A 226 -19.55 -18.18 9.57
CA GLY A 226 -19.26 -18.54 10.96
C GLY A 226 -18.16 -19.58 11.15
N CYS A 227 -17.29 -19.82 10.14
CA CYS A 227 -16.14 -20.71 10.31
C CYS A 227 -15.15 -20.09 11.33
N ARG A 228 -14.81 -20.86 12.37
CA ARG A 228 -13.87 -20.43 13.43
C ARG A 228 -12.57 -21.23 13.48
N THR A 229 -12.49 -22.38 12.81
CA THR A 229 -11.35 -23.30 12.91
C THR A 229 -10.76 -23.62 11.54
N GLN A 230 -9.48 -24.01 11.52
CA GLN A 230 -8.75 -24.39 10.30
C GLN A 230 -9.24 -25.71 9.68
N MET A 231 -10.09 -26.48 10.38
CA MET A 231 -10.74 -27.68 9.83
C MET A 231 -11.52 -27.40 8.55
N SER A 232 -12.07 -26.19 8.41
CA SER A 232 -12.68 -25.73 7.16
C SER A 232 -11.73 -25.82 5.97
N GLY A 233 -10.43 -25.56 6.18
CA GLY A 233 -9.38 -25.72 5.17
C GLY A 233 -9.24 -27.16 4.69
N MET A 234 -9.20 -28.13 5.62
CA MET A 234 -9.12 -29.56 5.30
C MET A 234 -10.35 -30.06 4.55
N VAL A 235 -11.56 -29.63 4.94
CA VAL A 235 -12.78 -29.97 4.21
C VAL A 235 -12.74 -29.39 2.79
N THR A 236 -12.27 -28.14 2.66
CA THR A 236 -12.13 -27.49 1.34
C THR A 236 -11.16 -28.25 0.44
N SER A 237 -10.00 -28.69 0.97
CA SER A 237 -9.02 -29.44 0.17
C SER A 237 -9.54 -30.82 -0.23
N LEU A 238 -10.28 -31.51 0.65
CA LEU A 238 -10.93 -32.78 0.33
C LEU A 238 -11.96 -32.64 -0.81
N VAL A 239 -12.79 -31.60 -0.75
CA VAL A 239 -13.77 -31.31 -1.81
C VAL A 239 -13.07 -30.98 -3.13
N ILE A 240 -12.01 -30.17 -3.11
CA ILE A 240 -11.22 -29.86 -4.32
C ILE A 240 -10.58 -31.13 -4.89
N LEU A 241 -10.07 -32.02 -4.03
CA LEU A 241 -9.51 -33.31 -4.45
C LEU A 241 -10.56 -34.16 -5.16
N LEU A 242 -11.77 -34.26 -4.60
CA LEU A 242 -12.88 -34.98 -5.23
C LEU A 242 -13.28 -34.37 -6.58
N VAL A 243 -13.30 -33.04 -6.66
CA VAL A 243 -13.56 -32.33 -7.92
C VAL A 243 -12.51 -32.68 -8.98
N LEU A 244 -11.23 -32.69 -8.63
CA LEU A 244 -10.14 -33.01 -9.57
C LEU A 244 -10.16 -34.46 -10.06
N LEU A 245 -10.52 -35.41 -9.20
CA LEU A 245 -10.50 -36.84 -9.54
C LEU A 245 -11.75 -37.30 -10.31
N VAL A 246 -12.92 -36.74 -10.00
CA VAL A 246 -14.21 -37.25 -10.50
C VAL A 246 -14.93 -36.22 -11.37
N ILE A 247 -14.99 -34.96 -10.94
CA ILE A 247 -15.88 -33.96 -11.55
C ILE A 247 -15.19 -33.21 -12.70
N ALA A 248 -13.86 -33.11 -12.71
CA ALA A 248 -13.10 -32.33 -13.69
C ALA A 248 -13.48 -32.60 -15.17
N PRO A 249 -13.71 -33.86 -15.62
CA PRO A 249 -14.14 -34.12 -16.99
C PRO A 249 -15.47 -33.46 -17.38
N LEU A 250 -16.38 -33.24 -16.43
CA LEU A 250 -17.67 -32.58 -16.68
C LEU A 250 -17.48 -31.13 -17.13
N PHE A 251 -16.35 -30.48 -16.81
CA PHE A 251 -16.07 -29.11 -17.21
C PHE A 251 -15.48 -28.97 -18.62
N TYR A 252 -15.37 -30.05 -19.41
CA TYR A 252 -14.79 -30.00 -20.76
C TYR A 252 -15.46 -28.94 -21.66
N SER A 253 -16.79 -28.89 -21.64
CA SER A 253 -17.61 -27.97 -22.45
C SER A 253 -17.75 -26.56 -21.86
N LEU A 254 -17.17 -26.28 -20.69
CA LEU A 254 -17.28 -24.97 -20.04
C LEU A 254 -16.62 -23.89 -20.89
N GLN A 255 -17.38 -22.86 -21.26
CA GLN A 255 -16.87 -21.72 -22.02
C GLN A 255 -15.94 -20.86 -21.15
N LYS A 256 -14.78 -20.46 -21.69
CA LYS A 256 -13.80 -19.61 -20.97
C LYS A 256 -14.37 -18.22 -20.62
N CYS A 257 -15.31 -17.73 -21.42
CA CYS A 257 -15.99 -16.46 -21.18
C CYS A 257 -16.73 -16.43 -19.83
N VAL A 258 -17.31 -17.55 -19.39
CA VAL A 258 -17.99 -17.69 -18.09
C VAL A 258 -17.01 -17.50 -16.94
N LEU A 259 -15.81 -18.11 -17.03
CA LEU A 259 -14.74 -17.95 -16.03
C LEU A 259 -14.24 -16.50 -15.95
N ALA A 260 -14.16 -15.83 -17.10
CA ALA A 260 -13.79 -14.42 -17.18
C ALA A 260 -14.84 -13.52 -16.52
N VAL A 261 -16.13 -13.75 -16.77
CA VAL A 261 -17.23 -13.04 -16.10
C VAL A 261 -17.15 -13.21 -14.58
N ILE A 262 -17.00 -14.44 -14.09
CA ILE A 262 -16.91 -14.71 -12.64
C ILE A 262 -15.72 -13.97 -12.04
N THR A 263 -14.57 -13.98 -12.72
CA THR A 263 -13.38 -13.24 -12.28
C THR A 263 -13.68 -11.74 -12.18
N ILE A 264 -14.29 -11.13 -13.19
CA ILE A 264 -14.62 -9.70 -13.21
C ILE A 264 -15.61 -9.33 -12.10
N VAL A 265 -16.65 -10.13 -11.91
CA VAL A 265 -17.64 -9.92 -10.85
C VAL A 265 -16.99 -10.00 -9.46
N ASN A 266 -15.98 -10.87 -9.27
CA ASN A 266 -15.22 -10.98 -8.03
C ASN A 266 -14.30 -9.78 -7.76
N LEU A 267 -13.84 -9.07 -8.80
CA LEU A 267 -13.03 -7.85 -8.66
C LEU A 267 -13.86 -6.61 -8.31
N ARG A 268 -15.19 -6.67 -8.38
CA ARG A 268 -16.10 -5.55 -8.10
C ARG A 268 -15.82 -4.87 -6.76
N GLY A 269 -15.53 -5.64 -5.70
CA GLY A 269 -15.23 -5.10 -4.37
C GLY A 269 -14.00 -4.21 -4.35
N ALA A 270 -12.93 -4.61 -5.02
CA ALA A 270 -11.72 -3.82 -5.17
C ALA A 270 -11.98 -2.56 -6.03
N LEU A 271 -12.69 -2.70 -7.16
CA LEU A 271 -13.01 -1.56 -8.02
C LEU A 271 -13.96 -0.55 -7.37
N ARG A 272 -14.81 -0.97 -6.43
CA ARG A 272 -15.70 -0.07 -5.67
C ARG A 272 -14.89 0.92 -4.80
N LYS A 273 -13.62 0.64 -4.49
CA LYS A 273 -12.72 1.55 -3.74
C LYS A 273 -12.50 2.91 -4.41
N PHE A 274 -12.69 3.02 -5.73
CA PHE A 274 -12.71 4.32 -6.40
C PHE A 274 -13.78 5.28 -5.83
N LYS A 275 -14.90 4.76 -5.33
CA LYS A 275 -15.97 5.57 -4.71
C LYS A 275 -15.57 6.12 -3.34
N ASP A 276 -14.57 5.52 -2.69
CA ASP A 276 -14.10 5.95 -1.36
C ASP A 276 -13.11 7.13 -1.46
N LEU A 277 -12.54 7.42 -2.64
CA LEU A 277 -11.52 8.46 -2.86
C LEU A 277 -11.95 9.86 -2.40
N PRO A 278 -13.16 10.37 -2.71
CA PRO A 278 -13.57 11.70 -2.26
C PRO A 278 -13.66 11.82 -0.73
N LYS A 279 -13.98 10.71 -0.04
CA LYS A 279 -13.96 10.67 1.43
C LYS A 279 -12.52 10.62 1.94
N MET A 280 -11.67 9.78 1.33
CA MET A 280 -10.26 9.67 1.70
C MET A 280 -9.51 10.99 1.51
N TRP A 281 -9.78 11.73 0.42
CA TRP A 281 -9.15 13.02 0.15
C TRP A 281 -9.51 14.09 1.20
N ARG A 282 -10.75 14.07 1.70
CA ARG A 282 -11.20 14.96 2.77
C ARG A 282 -10.57 14.62 4.13
N LEU A 283 -10.23 13.35 4.36
CA LEU A 283 -9.60 12.89 5.60
C LEU A 283 -8.08 13.10 5.59
N SER A 284 -7.41 12.60 4.55
CA SER A 284 -5.96 12.66 4.42
C SER A 284 -5.56 12.72 2.94
N ARG A 285 -5.06 13.89 2.53
CA ARG A 285 -4.55 14.10 1.18
C ARG A 285 -3.34 13.20 0.90
N VAL A 286 -2.45 13.04 1.87
CA VAL A 286 -1.22 12.23 1.74
C VAL A 286 -1.56 10.77 1.46
N ASP A 287 -2.48 10.20 2.23
CA ASP A 287 -2.91 8.80 2.04
C ASP A 287 -3.57 8.58 0.68
N THR A 288 -4.33 9.57 0.22
CA THR A 288 -4.94 9.52 -1.11
C THR A 288 -3.92 9.56 -2.23
N VAL A 289 -2.86 10.36 -2.08
CA VAL A 289 -1.76 10.39 -3.06
C VAL A 289 -1.00 9.05 -3.06
N ILE A 290 -0.71 8.46 -1.89
CA ILE A 290 -0.08 7.13 -1.80
C ILE A 290 -0.94 6.08 -2.52
N TRP A 291 -2.26 6.09 -2.27
CA TRP A 291 -3.21 5.20 -2.94
C TRP A 291 -3.19 5.37 -4.46
N LEU A 292 -3.26 6.62 -4.96
CA LEU A 292 -3.28 6.94 -6.39
C LEU A 292 -1.98 6.51 -7.09
N VAL A 293 -0.83 6.84 -6.49
CA VAL A 293 0.49 6.49 -7.03
C VAL A 293 0.64 4.97 -7.08
N THR A 294 0.28 4.27 -6.01
CA THR A 294 0.39 2.79 -5.96
C THR A 294 -0.54 2.13 -6.97
N MET A 295 -1.78 2.60 -7.08
CA MET A 295 -2.77 2.09 -8.04
C MET A 295 -2.31 2.31 -9.49
N ALA A 296 -1.88 3.53 -9.82
CA ALA A 296 -1.41 3.88 -11.16
C ALA A 296 -0.15 3.09 -11.55
N ALA A 297 0.84 3.00 -10.64
CA ALA A 297 2.07 2.24 -10.88
C ALA A 297 1.77 0.75 -11.08
N SER A 298 0.90 0.16 -10.26
CA SER A 298 0.51 -1.26 -10.35
C SER A 298 -0.25 -1.58 -11.64
N ALA A 299 -1.07 -0.65 -12.12
CA ALA A 299 -1.87 -0.80 -13.34
C ALA A 299 -1.07 -0.55 -14.63
N LEU A 300 -0.23 0.49 -14.67
CA LEU A 300 0.41 0.97 -15.90
C LEU A 300 1.81 0.40 -16.14
N ILE A 301 2.56 0.10 -15.09
CA ILE A 301 3.94 -0.39 -15.19
C ILE A 301 3.94 -1.91 -15.11
N SER A 302 3.79 -2.43 -13.90
CA SER A 302 3.58 -3.84 -13.60
C SER A 302 3.09 -3.96 -12.16
N THR A 303 2.40 -5.05 -11.86
CA THR A 303 1.86 -5.26 -10.52
C THR A 303 2.96 -5.33 -9.47
N GLU A 304 4.08 -5.99 -9.80
CA GLU A 304 5.23 -6.15 -8.90
C GLU A 304 5.97 -4.84 -8.63
N ILE A 305 6.30 -4.08 -9.69
CA ILE A 305 6.97 -2.78 -9.56
C ILE A 305 6.03 -1.78 -8.87
N GLY A 306 4.73 -1.85 -9.14
CA GLY A 306 3.74 -1.00 -8.51
C GLY A 306 3.71 -1.10 -6.98
N LEU A 307 3.86 -2.31 -6.43
CA LEU A 307 3.98 -2.46 -4.97
C LEU A 307 5.26 -1.80 -4.45
N LEU A 308 6.41 -2.07 -5.09
CA LEU A 308 7.70 -1.50 -4.67
C LEU A 308 7.65 0.04 -4.68
N VAL A 309 7.11 0.62 -5.76
CA VAL A 309 6.89 2.07 -5.88
C VAL A 309 5.98 2.57 -4.76
N GLY A 310 4.89 1.86 -4.46
CA GLY A 310 3.99 2.20 -3.36
C GLY A 310 4.68 2.23 -2.00
N VAL A 311 5.50 1.22 -1.68
CA VAL A 311 6.22 1.12 -0.40
C VAL A 311 7.24 2.24 -0.27
N CYS A 312 8.09 2.44 -1.29
CA CYS A 312 9.09 3.50 -1.30
C CYS A 312 8.43 4.88 -1.19
N PHE A 313 7.35 5.11 -1.93
CA PHE A 313 6.63 6.38 -1.90
C PHE A 313 5.96 6.64 -0.55
N SER A 314 5.33 5.62 0.06
CA SER A 314 4.75 5.72 1.40
C SER A 314 5.81 6.06 2.45
N MET A 315 6.98 5.42 2.39
CA MET A 315 8.10 5.72 3.30
C MET A 315 8.61 7.15 3.10
N LEU A 316 8.76 7.61 1.85
CA LEU A 316 9.15 8.99 1.54
C LEU A 316 8.13 9.99 2.08
N CYS A 317 6.82 9.73 1.95
CA CYS A 317 5.79 10.59 2.52
C CYS A 317 5.91 10.73 4.05
N VAL A 318 6.21 9.63 4.75
CA VAL A 318 6.47 9.66 6.20
C VAL A 318 7.69 10.53 6.51
N ILE A 319 8.80 10.33 5.78
CA ILE A 319 10.02 11.13 5.95
C ILE A 319 9.74 12.62 5.73
N PHE A 320 9.08 12.99 4.64
CA PHE A 320 8.74 14.39 4.36
C PHE A 320 7.83 15.02 5.42
N ARG A 321 6.89 14.24 5.97
CA ARG A 321 6.02 14.71 7.06
C ARG A 321 6.82 14.98 8.34
N THR A 322 7.81 14.16 8.66
CA THR A 322 8.68 14.37 9.84
C THR A 322 9.71 15.49 9.65
N GLN A 323 10.02 15.87 8.41
CA GLN A 323 11.00 16.91 8.10
C GLN A 323 10.47 18.32 8.39
N ARG A 324 9.16 18.56 8.28
CA ARG A 324 8.53 19.87 8.48
C ARG A 324 7.50 19.84 9.61
N PRO A 325 7.95 19.67 10.86
CA PRO A 325 7.05 19.72 12.00
C PRO A 325 6.62 21.15 12.32
N GLU A 326 5.54 21.28 13.09
CA GLU A 326 5.15 22.57 13.64
C GLU A 326 6.11 23.00 14.74
N ALA A 327 6.42 24.29 14.74
CA ALA A 327 7.36 24.91 15.67
C ALA A 327 6.78 26.24 16.19
N PRO A 328 5.72 26.18 17.01
CA PRO A 328 5.04 27.36 17.50
C PRO A 328 5.81 28.05 18.64
N LEU A 329 5.53 29.35 18.80
CA LEU A 329 5.81 30.07 20.03
C LEU A 329 4.67 29.86 21.01
N LEU A 330 4.99 29.73 22.30
CA LEU A 330 4.00 29.53 23.35
C LEU A 330 3.72 30.82 24.12
N GLY A 331 2.46 31.02 24.48
CA GLY A 331 2.02 32.00 25.47
C GLY A 331 1.33 31.30 26.63
N TRP A 332 1.22 31.97 27.78
CA TRP A 332 0.46 31.41 28.91
C TRP A 332 -1.01 31.83 28.85
N VAL A 333 -1.85 30.98 29.41
CA VAL A 333 -3.27 31.27 29.64
C VAL A 333 -3.41 32.00 30.97
N ALA A 334 -4.13 33.12 30.98
CA ALA A 334 -4.35 33.89 32.22
C ALA A 334 -5.01 33.01 33.30
N GLU A 335 -4.54 33.13 34.53
CA GLU A 335 -5.04 32.37 35.69
C GLU A 335 -4.75 30.86 35.68
N SER A 336 -3.86 30.38 34.80
CA SER A 336 -3.36 29.00 34.83
C SER A 336 -1.84 28.91 34.57
N GLU A 337 -1.27 27.72 34.81
CA GLU A 337 0.13 27.41 34.49
C GLU A 337 0.31 26.77 33.10
N THR A 338 -0.72 26.82 32.26
CA THR A 338 -0.70 26.15 30.94
C THR A 338 -0.15 27.05 29.85
N TYR A 339 0.81 26.53 29.09
CA TYR A 339 1.38 27.18 27.92
C TYR A 339 0.82 26.59 26.63
N GLU A 340 0.23 27.44 25.81
CA GLU A 340 -0.43 27.07 24.55
C GLU A 340 0.14 27.84 23.37
N SER A 341 -0.09 27.32 22.17
CA SER A 341 0.43 27.92 20.94
C SER A 341 -0.22 29.27 20.63
N LEU A 342 0.63 30.30 20.42
CA LEU A 342 0.22 31.63 19.95
C LEU A 342 -0.40 31.61 18.55
N SER A 343 -0.11 30.58 17.73
CA SER A 343 -0.74 30.43 16.42
C SER A 343 -2.17 29.89 16.51
N ALA A 344 -2.50 29.16 17.58
CA ALA A 344 -3.79 28.53 17.76
C ALA A 344 -4.79 29.44 18.52
N TYR A 345 -4.30 30.21 19.51
CA TYR A 345 -5.15 31.02 20.38
C TYR A 345 -4.70 32.48 20.43
N LYS A 346 -5.66 33.41 20.34
CA LYS A 346 -5.40 34.86 20.33
C LYS A 346 -5.32 35.52 21.71
N ASN A 347 -5.89 34.91 22.75
CA ASN A 347 -6.01 35.51 24.09
C ASN A 347 -4.88 35.09 25.04
N LEU A 348 -3.72 34.71 24.50
CA LEU A 348 -2.57 34.27 25.27
C LEU A 348 -1.66 35.46 25.59
N GLN A 349 -1.10 35.46 26.80
CA GLN A 349 -0.17 36.50 27.23
C GLN A 349 1.28 35.99 27.11
N THR A 350 2.19 36.90 26.76
CA THR A 350 3.63 36.63 26.65
C THR A 350 4.38 37.43 27.71
N LYS A 351 5.43 36.85 28.31
CA LYS A 351 6.22 37.53 29.35
C LYS A 351 7.13 38.51 28.62
N PRO A 352 7.11 39.81 28.95
CA PRO A 352 8.09 40.73 28.43
C PRO A 352 9.48 40.17 28.73
N GLY A 353 10.35 40.08 27.74
CA GLY A 353 11.71 39.56 27.93
C GLY A 353 11.91 38.05 27.75
N ILE A 354 10.85 37.23 27.68
CA ILE A 354 10.97 35.76 27.62
C ILE A 354 10.20 35.19 26.43
N VAL A 355 10.90 34.46 25.57
CA VAL A 355 10.31 33.75 24.42
C VAL A 355 10.37 32.24 24.67
N VAL A 356 9.22 31.58 24.62
CA VAL A 356 9.12 30.12 24.77
C VAL A 356 8.85 29.50 23.40
N PHE A 357 9.74 28.63 22.95
CA PHE A 357 9.69 27.96 21.65
C PHE A 357 9.51 26.47 21.85
N ARG A 358 8.48 25.88 21.22
CA ARG A 358 8.25 24.42 21.24
C ARG A 358 8.53 23.84 19.87
N PHE A 359 9.23 22.70 19.84
CA PHE A 359 9.44 21.94 18.63
C PHE A 359 8.70 20.60 18.71
N GLU A 360 7.65 20.44 17.92
CA GLU A 360 6.73 19.29 18.02
C GLU A 360 7.16 18.09 17.17
N ALA A 361 8.43 17.68 17.32
CA ALA A 361 8.97 16.50 16.65
C ALA A 361 10.28 15.99 17.28
N PRO A 362 10.67 14.74 16.99
CA PRO A 362 12.03 14.27 17.25
C PRO A 362 13.06 15.18 16.56
N LEU A 363 14.21 15.42 17.16
CA LEU A 363 15.25 16.28 16.59
C LEU A 363 16.44 15.44 16.14
N TYR A 364 16.66 15.39 14.83
CA TYR A 364 17.68 14.53 14.23
C TYR A 364 18.22 15.10 12.92
N TYR A 365 19.16 14.39 12.27
CA TYR A 365 19.91 14.94 11.13
C TYR A 365 19.05 15.47 9.96
N ILE A 366 17.84 14.93 9.75
CA ILE A 366 16.94 15.32 8.66
C ILE A 366 16.30 16.70 8.91
N ASN A 367 15.88 16.98 10.14
CA ASN A 367 15.09 18.18 10.46
C ASN A 367 15.85 19.24 11.28
N LYS A 368 17.13 19.00 11.62
CA LYS A 368 17.99 19.96 12.35
C LYS A 368 18.02 21.37 11.74
N GLU A 369 18.02 21.47 10.41
CA GLU A 369 18.05 22.78 9.73
C GLU A 369 16.69 23.47 9.78
N CYS A 370 15.60 22.69 9.75
CA CYS A 370 14.25 23.20 9.95
C CYS A 370 14.08 23.73 11.38
N PHE A 371 14.60 23.01 12.38
CA PHE A 371 14.63 23.47 13.77
C PHE A 371 15.34 24.82 13.91
N LYS A 372 16.57 24.93 13.42
CA LYS A 372 17.35 26.19 13.47
C LYS A 372 16.64 27.32 12.73
N SER A 373 16.19 27.06 11.51
CA SER A 373 15.51 28.07 10.70
C SER A 373 14.20 28.54 11.33
N ALA A 374 13.41 27.62 11.90
CA ALA A 374 12.18 27.96 12.61
C ALA A 374 12.49 28.76 13.88
N LEU A 375 13.45 28.34 14.69
CA LEU A 375 13.86 29.04 15.90
C LEU A 375 14.31 30.47 15.59
N TYR A 376 15.19 30.66 14.59
CA TYR A 376 15.68 31.99 14.21
C TYR A 376 14.59 32.86 13.61
N LYS A 377 13.69 32.27 12.82
CA LYS A 377 12.58 33.00 12.21
C LYS A 377 11.55 33.46 13.25
N GLN A 378 11.21 32.60 14.20
CA GLN A 378 10.21 32.89 15.23
C GLN A 378 10.75 33.86 16.29
N THR A 379 12.01 33.73 16.68
CA THR A 379 12.65 34.64 17.64
C THR A 379 13.11 35.94 17.00
N GLY A 380 13.22 36.01 15.66
CA GLY A 380 13.80 37.15 14.94
C GLY A 380 15.32 37.27 15.10
N VAL A 381 15.97 36.31 15.76
CA VAL A 381 17.40 36.39 16.11
C VAL A 381 18.17 35.27 15.45
N ASN A 382 19.12 35.65 14.58
CA ASN A 382 20.07 34.73 14.01
C ASN A 382 21.42 34.82 14.77
N PRO A 383 21.82 33.80 15.55
CA PRO A 383 23.05 33.80 16.34
C PRO A 383 24.31 34.02 15.50
N VAL A 384 24.30 33.58 14.23
CA VAL A 384 25.42 33.76 13.30
C VAL A 384 25.60 35.24 12.96
N TRP A 385 24.50 35.95 12.71
CA TRP A 385 24.52 37.38 12.44
C TRP A 385 24.89 38.18 13.69
N VAL A 386 24.39 37.79 14.86
CA VAL A 386 24.76 38.44 16.14
C VAL A 386 26.26 38.26 16.42
N LYS A 387 26.82 37.06 16.24
CA LYS A 387 28.28 36.82 16.39
C LYS A 387 29.09 37.62 15.37
N ALA A 388 28.64 37.68 14.11
CA ALA A 388 29.32 38.45 13.08
C ALA A 388 29.28 39.97 13.36
N ALA A 389 28.14 40.49 13.81
CA ALA A 389 27.97 41.89 14.20
C ALA A 389 28.87 42.23 15.40
N LYS A 390 28.88 41.39 16.44
CA LYS A 390 29.79 41.55 17.60
C LYS A 390 31.26 41.54 17.19
N LYS A 391 31.67 40.62 16.30
CA LYS A 391 33.05 40.56 15.79
C LYS A 391 33.41 41.80 14.96
N LYS A 392 32.48 42.32 14.16
CA LYS A 392 32.67 43.56 13.38
C LYS A 392 32.76 44.79 14.27
N ALA A 393 31.91 44.88 15.30
CA ALA A 393 31.95 45.94 16.30
C ALA A 393 33.27 45.92 17.10
N ALA A 394 33.69 44.75 17.59
CA ALA A 394 34.97 44.60 18.29
C ALA A 394 36.16 45.00 17.42
N LYS A 395 36.14 44.65 16.12
CA LYS A 395 37.20 45.06 15.17
C LYS A 395 37.20 46.57 14.91
N ARG A 396 36.03 47.24 14.95
CA ARG A 396 35.94 48.71 14.83
C ARG A 396 36.48 49.42 16.07
N ILE A 397 36.11 48.95 17.27
CA ILE A 397 36.62 49.50 18.53
C ILE A 397 38.15 49.35 18.62
N LEU A 398 38.70 48.23 18.14
CA LEU A 398 40.16 48.05 18.08
C LEU A 398 40.84 49.04 17.12
N ARG A 399 40.21 49.34 15.96
CA ARG A 399 40.72 50.34 15.01
C ARG A 399 40.64 51.76 15.54
N GLU A 400 39.52 52.13 16.18
CA GLU A 400 39.34 53.44 16.81
C GLU A 400 40.36 53.66 17.94
N LYS A 401 40.69 52.61 18.72
CA LYS A 401 41.77 52.68 19.72
C LYS A 401 43.18 52.81 19.11
N GLU A 402 43.42 52.21 17.96
CA GLU A 402 44.70 52.39 17.22
C GLU A 402 44.80 53.80 16.60
N GLU A 403 43.68 54.37 16.13
CA GLU A 403 43.61 55.73 15.59
C GLU A 403 43.69 56.81 16.70
N ASP A 404 43.03 56.62 17.84
CA ASP A 404 43.13 57.51 19.03
C ASP A 404 44.55 57.50 19.64
N SER A 405 45.30 56.42 19.47
CA SER A 405 46.71 56.34 19.90
C SER A 405 47.68 57.05 18.93
N ALA A 406 47.21 57.41 17.73
CA ALA A 406 48.02 58.02 16.67
C ALA A 406 47.72 59.53 16.43
N GLY A 407 46.66 60.11 17.00
CA GLY A 407 46.51 61.57 17.01
C GLY A 407 45.12 62.14 17.31
N ASN A 408 45.10 63.05 18.28
CA ASN A 408 44.11 64.07 18.64
C ASN A 408 42.69 63.68 19.08
N GLN A 409 42.40 64.08 20.34
CA GLN A 409 41.10 64.12 20.99
C GLN A 409 40.11 65.03 20.25
N THR A 410 38.99 64.47 19.79
CA THR A 410 37.69 65.15 19.78
C THR A 410 36.60 64.15 20.12
N GLY A 411 35.99 64.32 21.30
CA GLY A 411 34.93 63.46 21.78
C GLY A 411 33.65 63.59 20.95
N ILE A 412 33.21 62.49 20.38
CA ILE A 412 31.81 62.26 20.02
C ILE A 412 31.45 60.87 20.53
N SER A 413 30.75 60.81 21.65
CA SER A 413 30.05 59.61 22.09
C SER A 413 28.87 59.37 21.14
N MET A 414 29.06 58.52 20.14
CA MET A 414 27.97 58.01 19.31
C MET A 414 27.35 56.80 19.99
N ASP A 415 26.08 56.93 20.38
CA ASP A 415 25.26 55.84 20.93
C ASP A 415 25.26 54.62 19.99
N PHE A 416 25.66 53.49 20.56
CA PHE A 416 25.70 52.20 19.88
C PHE A 416 24.27 51.69 19.64
N VAL A 417 23.72 51.93 18.45
CA VAL A 417 22.52 51.22 17.98
C VAL A 417 22.92 49.81 17.54
N SER A 418 23.12 48.93 18.51
CA SER A 418 22.67 47.55 18.33
C SER A 418 21.22 47.57 18.79
N GLU A 419 20.26 47.38 17.88
CA GLU A 419 18.85 47.26 18.27
C GLU A 419 18.75 46.34 19.50
N PRO A 420 18.23 46.83 20.64
CA PRO A 420 18.12 46.00 21.83
C PRO A 420 17.18 44.85 21.48
N LEU A 421 17.70 43.63 21.61
CA LEU A 421 16.90 42.43 21.51
C LEU A 421 15.68 42.57 22.43
N GLU A 422 14.47 42.42 21.90
CA GLU A 422 13.22 42.57 22.67
C GLU A 422 13.09 41.56 23.83
N PHE A 423 13.97 40.55 23.85
CA PHE A 423 13.98 39.52 24.87
C PHE A 423 15.39 39.23 25.43
N HIS A 424 15.44 38.76 26.68
CA HIS A 424 16.66 38.36 27.37
C HIS A 424 16.82 36.82 27.46
N THR A 425 15.72 36.05 27.45
CA THR A 425 15.76 34.58 27.59
C THR A 425 14.93 33.89 26.53
N ILE A 426 15.50 32.81 25.96
CA ILE A 426 14.78 31.84 25.13
C ILE A 426 14.66 30.55 25.95
N VAL A 427 13.43 30.06 26.11
CA VAL A 427 13.16 28.73 26.66
C VAL A 427 12.81 27.81 25.50
N ILE A 428 13.60 26.75 25.32
CA ILE A 428 13.34 25.70 24.32
C ILE A 428 12.60 24.57 25.03
N ASP A 429 11.31 24.43 24.73
CA ASP A 429 10.47 23.34 25.20
C ASP A 429 10.72 22.09 24.34
N CYS A 430 11.47 21.14 24.90
CA CYS A 430 11.77 19.85 24.31
C CYS A 430 10.80 18.72 24.72
N CYS A 431 9.66 19.03 25.37
CA CYS A 431 8.73 18.00 25.86
C CYS A 431 8.20 17.07 24.75
N ALA A 432 8.04 17.59 23.53
CA ALA A 432 7.59 16.82 22.37
C ALA A 432 8.72 16.10 21.61
N VAL A 433 9.98 16.27 22.02
CA VAL A 433 11.13 15.63 21.36
C VAL A 433 11.25 14.18 21.82
N GLN A 434 10.75 13.25 21.00
CA GLN A 434 10.69 11.83 21.37
C GLN A 434 12.06 11.14 21.37
N PHE A 435 12.97 11.54 20.48
CA PHE A 435 14.35 11.05 20.43
C PHE A 435 15.29 12.11 19.84
N LEU A 436 16.57 11.94 20.12
CA LEU A 436 17.68 12.78 19.66
C LEU A 436 18.77 11.88 19.07
N ASP A 437 19.28 12.26 17.90
CA ASP A 437 20.52 11.67 17.37
C ASP A 437 21.73 12.58 17.66
N THR A 438 22.93 12.13 17.29
CA THR A 438 24.17 12.90 17.48
C THR A 438 24.11 14.28 16.78
N ALA A 439 23.39 14.41 15.67
CA ALA A 439 23.26 15.68 14.96
C ALA A 439 22.26 16.63 15.64
N GLY A 440 21.18 16.09 16.22
CA GLY A 440 20.22 16.82 17.03
C GLY A 440 20.85 17.34 18.32
N ILE A 441 21.64 16.50 19.02
CA ILE A 441 22.40 16.90 20.21
C ILE A 441 23.38 18.04 19.90
N ARG A 442 24.06 18.00 18.74
CA ARG A 442 24.96 19.09 18.30
C ARG A 442 24.22 20.36 17.84
N THR A 443 22.92 20.26 17.62
CA THR A 443 22.09 21.35 17.09
C THR A 443 21.49 22.18 18.21
N LEU A 444 21.06 21.52 19.29
CA LEU A 444 20.85 22.15 20.59
C LEU A 444 22.17 22.73 21.11
#